data_AF-A0A9Q2FJT4-F1
#
_entry.id   AF-A0A9Q2FJT4-F1
#
_cell.length_a   1.000
_cell.length_b   1.000
_cell.length_c   1.000
_cell.angle_alpha   90.00
_cell.angle_beta   90.00
_cell.angle_gamma   90.00
#
_symmetry.space_group_name_H-M   'P 1'
#
loop_
_entity.id
_entity.type
_entity.pdbx_description
1 polymer ?
#
loop_
_entity_poly.entity_id
_entity_poly.type
_entity_poly.pdbx_seq_one_letter_code
_entity_poly.pdbx_strand_id
1 'polypeptide(L)' 'MYNPEIAQLILDESKRSVPKGQAHDFALPDYDQQDFKDTAEHLIANGSISAEFEYFYEYNLRFIH' A
#
# COMPACT_ATOMS: atom_id res chain seq x y z
N MET A 1 -14.11 1.35 -0.03
CA MET A 1 -14.43 0.72 1.26
C MET A 1 -13.24 -0.14 1.70
N TYR A 2 -13.05 -0.39 3.01
CA TYR A 2 -12.03 -1.34 3.46
C TYR A 2 -12.26 -2.73 2.85
N ASN A 3 -11.24 -3.29 2.20
CA ASN A 3 -11.28 -4.60 1.57
C ASN A 3 -10.21 -5.52 2.22
N PRO A 4 -10.61 -6.64 2.87
CA PRO A 4 -9.68 -7.51 3.59
C PRO A 4 -8.69 -8.26 2.67
N GLU A 5 -9.05 -8.52 1.41
CA GLU A 5 -8.15 -9.16 0.44
C GLU A 5 -7.04 -8.20 0.04
N ILE A 6 -7.40 -6.96 -0.29
CA ILE A 6 -6.44 -5.87 -0.55
C ILE A 6 -5.54 -5.66 0.68
N ALA A 7 -6.11 -5.67 1.88
CA ALA A 7 -5.35 -5.47 3.10
C ALA A 7 -4.26 -6.52 3.28
N GLN A 8 -4.59 -7.79 3.01
CA GLN A 8 -3.61 -8.87 3.07
C GLN A 8 -2.47 -8.69 2.06
N LEU A 9 -2.80 -8.29 0.81
CA LEU A 9 -1.80 -8.04 -0.23
C LEU A 9 -0.86 -6.89 0.15
N ILE A 10 -1.41 -5.78 0.67
CA ILE A 10 -0.61 -4.63 1.14
C ILE A 10 0.30 -5.04 2.31
N LEU A 11 -0.21 -5.82 3.27
CA LEU A 11 0.56 -6.30 4.42
C LEU A 11 1.67 -7.27 4.02
N ASP A 12 1.45 -8.08 2.99
CA ASP A 12 2.48 -9.01 2.52
C ASP A 12 3.58 -8.27 1.74
N GLU A 13 3.20 -7.27 0.94
CA GLU A 13 4.19 -6.40 0.29
C GLU A 13 4.96 -5.55 1.31
N SER A 14 4.30 -5.06 2.38
CA SER A 14 4.98 -4.28 3.42
C SER A 14 6.06 -5.06 4.17
N LYS A 15 5.96 -6.41 4.22
CA LYS A 15 6.96 -7.30 4.84
C LYS A 15 8.10 -7.64 3.89
N ARG A 16 8.02 -7.26 2.61
CA ARG A 16 9.07 -7.53 1.63
C ARG A 16 10.36 -6.88 2.08
N SER A 17 11.43 -7.67 2.10
CA SER A 17 12.77 -7.17 2.44
C SER A 17 13.29 -6.29 1.31
N VAL A 18 13.39 -4.99 1.57
CA VAL A 18 14.00 -3.99 0.68
C VAL A 18 15.36 -3.60 1.24
N PRO A 19 16.38 -3.35 0.39
CA PRO A 19 17.64 -2.80 0.87
C PRO A 19 17.42 -1.50 1.65
N LYS A 20 18.11 -1.33 2.79
CA LYS A 20 17.99 -0.13 3.62
C LYS A 20 18.18 1.14 2.79
N GLY A 21 17.27 2.10 2.95
CA GLY A 21 17.28 3.36 2.22
C GLY A 21 16.66 3.29 0.82
N GLN A 22 16.06 2.16 0.43
CA GLN A 22 15.26 2.06 -0.79
C GLN A 22 13.78 1.98 -0.45
N ALA A 23 12.99 2.81 -1.11
CA ALA A 23 11.55 2.64 -1.18
C ALA A 23 11.20 1.67 -2.31
N HIS A 24 10.05 1.02 -2.22
CA HIS A 24 9.46 0.28 -3.33
C HIS A 24 7.99 0.66 -3.48
N ASP A 25 7.55 0.68 -4.73
CA ASP A 25 6.19 1.05 -5.09
C ASP A 25 5.35 -0.22 -5.30
N PHE A 26 4.08 -0.14 -4.92
CA PHE A 26 3.12 -1.22 -5.02
C PHE A 26 1.77 -0.71 -5.54
N ALA A 27 1.20 -1.45 -6.49
CA ALA A 27 -0.04 -1.12 -7.16
C ALA A 27 -0.89 -2.38 -7.34
N LEU A 28 -2.21 -2.20 -7.35
CA LEU A 28 -3.19 -3.25 -7.60
C LEU A 28 -4.15 -2.80 -8.71
N PRO A 29 -3.71 -2.77 -9.99
CA PRO A 29 -4.51 -2.24 -11.09
C PRO A 29 -5.78 -3.06 -11.39
N ASP A 30 -5.76 -4.36 -11.04
CA ASP A 30 -6.93 -5.25 -11.21
C ASP A 30 -8.02 -5.06 -10.14
N TYR A 31 -7.76 -4.22 -9.13
CA TYR A 31 -8.68 -3.92 -8.04
C TYR A 31 -9.28 -2.53 -8.18
N ASP A 32 -10.44 -2.33 -7.56
CA ASP A 32 -11.03 -1.00 -7.43
C ASP A 32 -10.07 -0.06 -6.68
N GLN A 33 -9.74 1.07 -7.33
CA GLN A 33 -8.73 2.01 -6.84
C GLN A 33 -9.20 2.76 -5.58
N GLN A 34 -10.51 2.94 -5.40
CA GLN A 34 -11.05 3.56 -4.20
C GLN A 34 -10.98 2.58 -3.03
N ASP A 35 -11.27 1.30 -3.25
CA ASP A 35 -11.08 0.25 -2.23
C ASP A 35 -9.59 0.10 -1.86
N PHE A 36 -8.69 0.14 -2.85
CA PHE A 36 -7.25 0.12 -2.62
C PHE A 36 -6.82 1.28 -1.71
N LYS A 37 -7.22 2.50 -2.08
CA LYS A 37 -6.94 3.71 -1.32
C LYS A 37 -7.49 3.67 0.10
N ASP A 38 -8.78 3.39 0.27
CA ASP A 38 -9.44 3.36 1.59
C ASP A 38 -8.78 2.32 2.52
N THR A 39 -8.43 1.16 1.96
CA THR A 39 -7.78 0.08 2.71
C THR A 39 -6.38 0.47 3.15
N ALA A 40 -5.60 1.05 2.24
CA ALA A 40 -4.26 1.52 2.51
C ALA A 40 -4.25 2.68 3.54
N GLU A 41 -5.17 3.64 3.42
CA GLU A 41 -5.35 4.71 4.41
C GLU A 41 -5.66 4.14 5.80
N HIS A 42 -6.50 3.10 5.87
CA HIS A 42 -6.81 2.43 7.14
C HIS A 42 -5.57 1.77 7.78
N LEU A 43 -4.73 1.10 6.97
CA LEU A 43 -3.51 0.42 7.44
C LEU A 43 -2.41 1.40 7.86
N ILE A 44 -2.32 2.56 7.21
CA ILE A 44 -1.41 3.64 7.62
C ILE A 44 -1.90 4.25 8.93
N ALA A 45 -3.20 4.57 9.02
CA ALA A 45 -3.78 5.24 10.19
C ALA A 45 -3.69 4.38 11.47
N ASN A 46 -3.78 3.06 11.35
CA ASN A 46 -3.65 2.14 12.49
C ASN A 46 -2.19 1.70 12.78
N GLY A 47 -1.22 2.18 11.99
CA GLY A 47 0.20 1.88 12.16
C GLY A 47 0.63 0.48 11.72
N SER A 48 -0.20 -0.26 10.97
CA SER A 48 0.16 -1.59 10.46
C SER A 48 1.23 -1.52 9.36
N ILE A 49 1.29 -0.42 8.61
CA ILE A 49 2.30 -0.18 7.57
C ILE A 49 2.84 1.25 7.66
N SER A 50 4.03 1.46 7.10
CA SER A 50 4.63 2.78 6.86
C SER A 50 4.79 2.98 5.35
N ALA A 51 3.87 3.72 4.75
CA ALA A 51 3.84 3.99 3.32
C ALA A 51 3.25 5.37 3.02
N GLU A 52 3.58 5.92 1.86
CA GLU A 52 3.01 7.14 1.32
C GLU A 52 2.27 6.83 0.01
N PHE A 53 1.24 7.62 -0.32
CA PHE A 53 0.60 7.53 -1.62
C PHE A 53 1.34 8.36 -2.65
N GLU A 54 1.69 7.75 -3.77
CA GLU A 54 2.13 8.46 -4.98
C GLU A 54 1.06 8.34 -6.07
N TYR A 55 0.66 9.48 -6.65
CA TYR A 55 -0.32 9.53 -7.72
C TYR A 55 0.35 10.06 -9.00
N PHE A 56 0.56 9.18 -9.98
CA PHE A 56 1.10 9.57 -11.28
C PHE A 56 0.05 9.46 -12.40
N TYR A 57 -0.86 8.49 -12.33
CA TYR A 57 -2.05 8.32 -13.20
C TYR A 57 -3.05 7.33 -12.54
N GLU A 58 -2.53 6.44 -11.69
CA GLU A 58 -3.23 5.54 -10.76
C GLU A 58 -2.60 5.70 -9.36
N TYR A 59 -3.26 5.18 -8.31
CA TYR A 59 -2.72 5.21 -6.94
C TYR A 59 -1.66 4.14 -6.75
N ASN A 60 -0.47 4.53 -6.32
CA ASN A 60 0.59 3.63 -5.88
C ASN A 60 0.87 3.85 -4.40
N LEU A 61 1.21 2.78 -3.69
CA LEU A 61 1.80 2.84 -2.36
C LEU A 61 3.31 2.76 -2.44
N ARG A 62 3.98 3.77 -1.90
CA ARG A 62 5.42 3.78 -1.73
C ARG A 62 5.77 3.43 -0.29
N PHE A 63 6.32 2.24 -0.07
CA PHE A 63 6.74 1.80 1.25
C PHE A 63 8.06 2.44 1.67
N ILE A 64 8.14 2.92 2.91
CA ILE A 64 9.32 3.59 3.49
C ILE A 64 9.87 2.69 4.60
N HIS A 65 11.10 2.20 4.43
CA HIS A 65 11.81 1.27 5.33
C HIS A 65 12.96 1.92 6.08
#